data_AF-A0A523E5G5-F1
#
_entry.id   AF-A0A523E5G5-F1
#
_cell.length_a   1.000
_cell.length_b   1.000
_cell.length_c   1.000
_cell.angle_alpha   90.00
_cell.angle_beta   90.00
_cell.angle_gamma   90.00
#
_symmetry.space_group_name_H-M   'P 1'
#
loop_
_entity.id
_entity.type
_entity.pdbx_description
1 polymer ?
#
loop_
_entity_poly.entity_id
_entity_poly.type
_entity_poly.pdbx_seq_one_letter_code
_entity_poly.pdbx_strand_id
1 'polypeptide(L)'
;MLDEFFREHADLVEWVRPSGGMTIFPRLRDEKNARSFCEAASARGVVLAPGDCFGFPAHFRLGFGACDEGFEKAVTILSEVLATRPARTVMS
;
A
#
# COMPACT_ATOMS: atom_id res chain seq x y z
N MET A 1 -9.27 2.00 -11.43
CA MET A 1 -9.24 1.91 -9.95
C MET A 1 -7.83 2.00 -9.37
N LEU A 2 -6.93 1.02 -9.52
CA LEU A 2 -5.57 1.14 -8.92
C LEU A 2 -4.81 2.38 -9.40
N ASP A 3 -4.93 2.70 -10.69
CA ASP A 3 -4.31 3.91 -11.26
C ASP A 3 -4.80 5.21 -10.64
N GLU A 4 -6.06 5.24 -10.26
CA GLU A 4 -6.69 6.39 -9.63
C GLU A 4 -6.28 6.46 -8.17
N PHE A 5 -6.37 5.35 -7.44
CA PHE A 5 -5.85 5.20 -6.08
C PHE A 5 -4.40 5.70 -5.95
N PHE A 6 -3.47 5.20 -6.78
CA PHE A 6 -2.08 5.65 -6.69
C PHE A 6 -1.84 7.08 -7.16
N ARG A 7 -2.74 7.64 -7.98
CA ARG A 7 -2.68 9.05 -8.38
C ARG A 7 -3.15 9.96 -7.24
N GLU A 8 -4.23 9.59 -6.57
CA GLU A 8 -4.80 10.33 -5.43
C GLU A 8 -3.88 10.33 -4.22
N HIS A 9 -3.11 9.26 -4.01
CA HIS A 9 -2.16 9.10 -2.90
C HIS A 9 -0.70 9.20 -3.33
N ALA A 10 -0.39 9.89 -4.44
CA ALA A 10 0.96 9.93 -5.04
C ALA A 10 2.02 10.59 -4.13
N ASP A 11 1.57 11.41 -3.18
CA ASP A 11 2.33 12.06 -2.10
C ASP A 11 2.64 11.12 -0.93
N LEU A 12 1.88 10.03 -0.76
CA LEU A 12 2.09 9.04 0.30
C LEU A 12 2.68 7.72 -0.21
N VAL A 13 2.43 7.39 -1.48
CA VAL A 13 2.80 6.10 -2.07
C VAL A 13 3.40 6.31 -3.45
N GLU A 14 4.54 5.67 -3.67
CA GLU A 14 5.16 5.53 -4.97
C GLU A 14 4.87 4.13 -5.51
N TRP A 15 4.52 4.03 -6.79
CA TRP A 15 4.33 2.74 -7.44
C TRP A 15 4.83 2.78 -8.88
N VAL A 16 5.18 1.60 -9.37
CA VAL A 16 5.43 1.36 -10.80
C VAL A 16 4.22 0.62 -11.34
N ARG A 17 3.59 1.18 -12.37
CA ARG A 17 2.52 0.48 -13.09
C ARG A 17 3.07 -0.83 -13.66
N PRO A 18 2.44 -1.98 -13.41
CA PRO A 18 2.94 -3.26 -13.92
C PRO A 18 2.76 -3.33 -15.44
N SER A 19 3.77 -3.85 -16.15
CA SER A 19 3.68 -4.17 -17.57
C SER A 19 3.04 -5.54 -17.85
N GLY A 20 2.78 -6.32 -16.80
CA GLY A 20 2.14 -7.63 -16.82
C GLY A 20 2.08 -8.24 -15.42
N GLY A 21 1.33 -9.35 -15.29
CA GLY A 21 1.13 -10.03 -14.00
C GLY A 21 0.02 -9.42 -13.13
N MET A 22 -0.11 -9.95 -11.92
CA MET A 22 -1.22 -9.64 -11.00
C MET A 22 -0.71 -9.15 -9.63
N THR A 23 0.50 -8.61 -9.59
CA THR A 23 1.16 -8.19 -8.35
C THR A 23 1.99 -6.95 -8.59
N ILE A 24 1.92 -6.02 -7.64
CA ILE A 24 2.72 -4.80 -7.59
C ILE A 24 3.47 -4.72 -6.27
N PHE A 25 4.50 -3.87 -6.24
CA PHE A 25 5.33 -3.66 -5.07
C PHE A 25 5.51 -2.16 -4.77
N PRO A 26 4.45 -1.47 -4.31
CA PRO A 26 4.53 -0.04 -4.02
C PRO A 26 5.44 0.25 -2.82
N ARG A 27 5.96 1.47 -2.78
CA ARG A 27 6.78 2.01 -1.70
C ARG A 27 6.00 3.09 -0.95
N LEU A 28 5.97 3.02 0.37
CA LEU A 28 5.50 4.13 1.18
C LEU A 28 6.56 5.24 1.21
N ARG A 29 6.12 6.47 0.98
CA ARG A 29 6.99 7.65 1.11
C ARG A 29 7.22 7.97 2.58
N ASP A 30 8.39 8.51 2.87
CA ASP A 30 8.84 8.97 4.21
C ASP A 30 8.84 7.95 5.36
N GLU A 31 8.60 6.68 5.02
CA GLU A 31 8.46 5.57 5.95
C GLU A 31 9.65 4.62 5.88
N LYS A 32 10.13 4.21 7.05
CA LYS A 32 11.26 3.26 7.14
C LYS A 32 10.82 1.82 6.95
N ASN A 33 9.57 1.49 7.31
CA ASN A 33 9.03 0.14 7.20
C ASN A 33 7.50 0.18 6.98
N ALA A 34 7.00 -0.61 6.05
CA ALA A 34 5.58 -0.75 5.73
C ALA A 34 4.83 -1.76 6.62
N ARG A 35 5.50 -2.40 7.59
CA ARG A 35 4.92 -3.45 8.44
C ARG A 35 3.70 -2.97 9.22
N SER A 36 3.80 -1.82 9.91
CA SER A 36 2.67 -1.24 10.64
C SER A 36 1.48 -0.91 9.73
N PHE A 37 1.75 -0.47 8.50
CA PHE A 37 0.74 -0.25 7.48
C PHE A 37 0.05 -1.56 7.05
N CYS A 38 0.83 -2.62 6.82
CA CYS A 38 0.29 -3.94 6.50
C CYS A 38 -0.55 -4.52 7.65
N GLU A 39 -0.11 -4.32 8.90
CA GLU A 39 -0.84 -4.74 10.10
C GLU A 39 -2.17 -3.97 10.26
N ALA A 40 -2.17 -2.65 10.03
CA ALA A 40 -3.37 -1.82 10.07
C ALA A 40 -4.38 -2.20 8.97
N ALA A 41 -3.89 -2.51 7.75
CA ALA A 41 -4.74 -3.03 6.67
C ALA A 41 -5.29 -4.43 7.01
N SER A 42 -4.45 -5.31 7.58
CA SER A 42 -4.84 -6.67 7.96
C SER A 42 -5.90 -6.68 9.06
N ALA A 43 -5.83 -5.76 10.03
CA ALA A 43 -6.84 -5.60 11.07
C ALA A 43 -8.24 -5.27 10.49
N ARG A 44 -8.29 -4.79 9.25
CA ARG A 44 -9.51 -4.43 8.52
C ARG A 44 -9.88 -5.43 7.43
N GLY A 45 -9.18 -6.57 7.36
CA GLY A 45 -9.45 -7.65 6.40
C GLY A 45 -8.71 -7.53 5.07
N VAL A 46 -7.74 -6.60 4.93
CA VAL A 46 -6.91 -6.47 3.72
C VAL A 46 -5.51 -7.01 4.00
N VAL A 47 -5.16 -8.13 3.40
CA VAL A 47 -3.86 -8.77 3.60
C VAL A 47 -2.86 -8.30 2.55
N LEU A 48 -1.74 -7.75 3.02
CA LEU A 48 -0.59 -7.36 2.22
C LEU A 48 0.65 -8.11 2.71
N ALA A 49 1.66 -8.31 1.86
CA ALA A 49 2.94 -8.84 2.32
C ALA A 49 3.91 -7.68 2.63
N PRO A 50 4.44 -7.55 3.86
CA PRO A 50 5.45 -6.56 4.19
C PRO A 50 6.72 -6.72 3.35
N GLY A 51 7.31 -5.61 2.93
CA GLY A 51 8.50 -5.59 2.08
C GLY A 51 9.78 -6.01 2.78
N ASP A 52 9.85 -5.98 4.11
CA ASP A 52 11.00 -6.46 4.88
C ASP A 52 11.21 -7.97 4.73
N CYS A 53 10.14 -8.75 4.45
CA CYS A 53 10.23 -10.15 4.03
C CYS A 53 10.99 -10.35 2.70
N PHE A 54 11.20 -9.28 1.93
CA PHE A 54 11.88 -9.28 0.63
C PHE A 54 13.15 -8.40 0.62
N GLY A 55 13.58 -7.88 1.77
CA GLY A 55 14.74 -6.98 1.85
C GLY A 55 14.46 -5.51 1.48
N PHE A 56 13.19 -5.12 1.34
CA PHE A 56 12.78 -3.75 1.00
C PHE A 56 11.76 -3.21 2.03
N PRO A 57 12.20 -2.83 3.24
CA PRO A 57 11.30 -2.57 4.36
C PRO A 57 10.19 -1.54 4.10
N ALA A 58 10.48 -0.47 3.35
CA ALA A 58 9.50 0.58 3.03
C ALA A 58 8.45 0.17 1.98
N HIS A 59 8.54 -1.03 1.41
CA HIS A 59 7.62 -1.52 0.38
C HIS A 59 6.59 -2.49 0.95
N PHE A 60 5.54 -2.77 0.18
CA PHE A 60 4.59 -3.84 0.45
C PHE A 60 4.17 -4.50 -0.87
N ARG A 61 3.81 -5.78 -0.82
CA ARG A 61 3.31 -6.51 -1.98
C ARG A 61 1.80 -6.57 -1.96
N LEU A 62 1.18 -6.10 -3.04
CA LEU A 62 -0.26 -6.13 -3.27
C LEU A 62 -0.55 -7.03 -4.48
N GLY A 63 -1.33 -8.08 -4.27
CA GLY A 63 -1.87 -8.93 -5.33
C GLY A 63 -3.26 -8.45 -5.73
N PHE A 64 -3.54 -8.38 -7.03
CA PHE A 64 -4.83 -7.95 -7.61
C PHE A 64 -5.35 -8.97 -8.63
N GLY A 65 -4.97 -10.25 -8.48
CA GLY A 65 -5.38 -11.30 -9.40
C GLY A 65 -6.84 -11.74 -9.26
N ALA A 66 -7.41 -11.52 -8.08
CA ALA A 66 -8.83 -11.64 -7.81
C ALA A 66 -9.42 -10.22 -7.73
N CYS A 67 -9.61 -9.58 -8.89
CA CYS A 67 -10.45 -8.39 -9.00
C CYS A 67 -11.93 -8.82 -9.04
N ASP A 68 -12.40 -9.45 -7.96
CA ASP A 68 -13.78 -9.91 -7.78
C ASP A 68 -14.51 -9.07 -6.71
N GLU A 69 -15.57 -9.62 -6.12
CA GLU A 69 -16.34 -8.97 -5.07
C GLU A 69 -15.46 -8.68 -3.83
N GLY A 70 -15.16 -7.40 -3.62
CA GLY A 70 -14.42 -6.92 -2.44
C GLY A 70 -13.15 -6.14 -2.77
N PHE A 71 -12.68 -6.16 -4.01
CA PHE A 71 -11.47 -5.41 -4.39
C PHE A 71 -11.65 -3.90 -4.24
N GLU A 72 -12.82 -3.34 -4.59
CA GLU A 72 -13.14 -1.92 -4.36
C GLU A 72 -13.10 -1.56 -2.87
N LYS A 73 -13.72 -2.40 -2.03
CA LYS A 73 -13.71 -2.23 -0.58
C LYS A 73 -12.28 -2.28 -0.02
N ALA A 74 -11.45 -3.18 -0.54
CA ALA A 74 -10.04 -3.26 -0.14
C ALA A 74 -9.29 -1.98 -0.50
N VAL A 75 -9.49 -1.42 -1.70
CA VAL A 75 -8.89 -0.13 -2.10
C VAL A 75 -9.36 1.00 -1.20
N THR A 76 -10.66 1.07 -0.85
CA THR A 76 -11.17 2.07 0.11
C THR A 76 -10.51 1.95 1.48
N ILE A 77 -10.37 0.72 2.00
CA ILE A 77 -9.66 0.46 3.26
C ILE A 77 -8.21 0.97 3.19
N LEU A 78 -7.51 0.71 2.09
CA LEU A 78 -6.13 1.17 1.92
C LEU A 78 -6.04 2.69 1.89
N SER A 79 -6.96 3.39 1.24
CA SER A 79 -7.03 4.86 1.25
C SER A 79 -7.18 5.41 2.66
N GLU A 80 -8.07 4.83 3.46
CA GLU A 80 -8.29 5.27 4.84
C GLU A 80 -7.09 4.96 5.75
N VAL A 81 -6.45 3.80 5.57
CA VAL A 81 -5.23 3.46 6.32
C VAL A 81 -4.08 4.39 5.94
N LEU A 82 -3.98 4.85 4.68
CA LEU A 82 -3.02 5.88 4.26
C LEU A 82 -3.31 7.24 4.90
N ALA A 83 -4.57 7.66 4.94
CA ALA A 83 -4.97 8.98 5.47
C ALA A 83 -4.82 9.12 6.99
N THR A 84 -4.91 8.00 7.73
CA THR A 84 -4.85 7.98 9.20
C THR A 84 -3.43 7.86 9.76
N ARG A 85 -2.42 7.85 8.88
CA ARG A 85 -1.03 7.76 9.30
C ARG A 85 -0.60 9.07 9.97
N PRO A 86 0.14 9.01 11.08
CA PRO A 86 0.80 10.20 11.59
C PRO A 86 1.80 10.68 10.53
N ALA A 87 1.60 11.88 9.99
CA ALA A 87 2.59 12.54 9.15
C ALA A 87 3.90 12.60 9.93
N ARG A 88 4.98 12.07 9.36
CA ARG A 88 6.26 12.11 10.04
C ARG A 88 6.73 13.56 10.05
N THR A 89 6.76 14.18 11.24
CA THR A 89 7.44 15.45 11.45
C THR A 89 8.88 15.28 10.98
N VAL A 90 9.24 16.00 9.91
CA VAL A 90 10.62 16.17 9.51
C VAL A 90 11.29 16.92 10.66
N MET A 91 12.03 16.20 11.51
CA MET A 91 13.05 16.86 12.32
C MET A 91 14.19 17.22 11.38
N SER A 92 14.48 18.53 11.39
CA SER A 92 15.44 19.32 10.63
C SER A 92 16.74 18.63 10.23
#